data_AF-A0A650CRM9-F1
#
_entry.id   AF-A0A650CRM9-F1
#
_cell.length_a   1.000
_cell.length_b   1.000
_cell.length_c   1.000
_cell.angle_alpha   90.00
_cell.angle_beta   90.00
_cell.angle_gamma   90.00
#
_symmetry.space_group_name_H-M   'P 1'
#
loop_
_entity.id
_entity.type
_entity.pdbx_description
1 polymer ?
#
loop_
_entity_poly.entity_id
_entity_poly.type
_entity_poly.pdbx_seq_one_letter_code
_entity_poly.pdbx_strand_id
1 'polypeptide(L)'
;MEEWGGKSYFKLEFVSNPKTLVKNWKEKGGKVVHLTMYGLNLTEKVSELAQINVPLLVIVGSEKVEGWYYYNADYNIAVSNQPHSEVSALAIFLDRIYKGEELNISFSDARLLIIPKERGKEVVRRE
;
A
#
# COMPACT_ATOMS: atom_id res chain seq x y z
N MET A 1 -11.66 11.68 3.24
CA MET A 1 -12.83 10.79 3.10
C MET A 1 -14.15 11.55 3.01
N GLU A 2 -14.34 12.67 3.73
CA GLU A 2 -15.61 13.40 3.67
C GLU A 2 -15.89 14.06 2.30
N GLU A 3 -14.86 14.64 1.69
CA GLU A 3 -15.00 15.33 0.40
C GLU A 3 -14.73 14.40 -0.79
N TRP A 4 -13.64 13.63 -0.75
CA TRP A 4 -13.19 12.77 -1.87
C TRP A 4 -13.73 11.34 -1.84
N GLY A 5 -14.60 11.00 -0.87
CA GLY A 5 -15.16 9.67 -0.70
C GLY A 5 -14.18 8.63 -0.13
N GLY A 6 -14.56 7.36 -0.24
CA GLY A 6 -13.76 6.21 0.17
C GLY A 6 -13.91 5.82 1.63
N LYS A 7 -15.02 6.19 2.30
CA LYS A 7 -15.21 5.88 3.74
C LYS A 7 -15.27 4.38 4.03
N SER A 8 -15.78 3.59 3.10
CA SER A 8 -15.80 2.11 3.20
C SER A 8 -14.49 1.46 2.74
N TYR A 9 -13.62 2.20 2.04
CA TYR A 9 -12.38 1.70 1.46
C TYR A 9 -11.17 1.99 2.34
N PHE A 10 -11.11 3.15 2.97
CA PHE A 10 -9.99 3.58 3.80
C PHE A 10 -10.36 3.63 5.27
N LYS A 11 -9.48 3.07 6.09
CA LYS A 11 -9.55 3.14 7.55
C LYS A 11 -8.20 3.62 8.09
N LEU A 12 -8.24 4.53 9.06
CA LEU A 12 -7.07 4.96 9.80
C LEU A 12 -7.18 4.47 11.24
N GLU A 13 -6.14 3.79 11.72
CA GLU A 13 -6.06 3.30 13.09
C GLU A 13 -4.68 3.53 13.66
N PHE A 14 -4.62 3.90 14.95
CA PHE A 14 -3.38 3.91 15.71
C PHE A 14 -3.23 2.58 16.44
N VAL A 15 -2.11 1.91 16.24
CA VAL A 15 -1.84 0.59 16.81
C VAL A 15 -0.71 0.70 17.82
N SER A 16 -1.00 0.43 19.10
CA SER A 16 -0.03 0.51 20.18
C SER A 16 1.00 -0.63 20.18
N ASN A 17 0.65 -1.78 19.61
CA ASN A 17 1.56 -2.93 19.50
C ASN A 17 1.56 -3.50 18.07
N PRO A 18 2.38 -2.93 17.16
CA PRO A 18 2.44 -3.36 15.76
C PRO A 18 2.97 -4.79 15.59
N LYS A 19 3.83 -5.28 16.50
CA LYS A 19 4.33 -6.66 16.45
C LYS A 19 3.20 -7.68 16.68
N THR A 20 2.28 -7.38 17.59
CA THR A 20 1.07 -8.21 17.80
C THR A 20 0.15 -8.16 16.59
N LEU A 21 -0.02 -7.00 15.95
CA LEU A 21 -0.78 -6.91 14.70
C LEU A 21 -0.21 -7.85 13.63
N VAL A 22 1.11 -7.84 13.41
CA VAL A 22 1.78 -8.71 12.43
C VAL A 22 1.54 -10.19 12.75
N LYS A 23 1.69 -10.60 14.01
CA LYS A 23 1.42 -11.99 14.43
C LYS A 23 -0.03 -12.39 14.16
N ASN A 24 -0.98 -11.60 14.64
CA ASN A 24 -2.41 -11.85 14.49
C ASN A 24 -2.84 -11.87 13.01
N TRP A 25 -2.22 -11.05 12.16
CA TRP A 25 -2.50 -11.01 10.73
C TRP A 25 -2.15 -12.34 10.06
N LYS A 26 -0.98 -12.88 10.40
CA LYS A 26 -0.51 -14.18 9.90
C LYS A 26 -1.35 -15.33 10.44
N GLU A 27 -1.70 -15.31 11.72
CA GLU A 27 -2.58 -16.32 12.33
C GLU A 27 -3.97 -16.38 11.66
N LYS A 28 -4.46 -15.26 11.13
CA LYS A 28 -5.70 -15.18 10.35
C LYS A 28 -5.54 -15.61 8.88
N GLY A 29 -4.37 -16.11 8.49
CA GLY A 29 -4.09 -16.57 7.12
C GLY A 29 -3.67 -15.47 6.15
N GLY A 30 -3.49 -14.22 6.63
CA GLY A 30 -2.94 -13.14 5.82
C GLY A 30 -1.44 -13.29 5.58
N LYS A 31 -0.91 -12.55 4.59
CA LYS A 31 0.53 -12.47 4.30
C LYS A 31 1.09 -11.10 4.63
N VAL A 32 2.34 -11.07 5.05
CA VAL A 32 3.04 -9.85 5.46
C VAL A 32 4.16 -9.55 4.47
N VAL A 33 4.10 -8.39 3.83
CA VAL A 33 5.14 -7.87 2.94
C VAL A 33 5.82 -6.70 3.62
N HIS A 34 7.12 -6.79 3.82
CA HIS A 34 7.94 -5.70 4.32
C HIS A 34 8.69 -5.04 3.18
N LEU A 35 8.40 -3.77 2.92
CA LEU A 35 9.11 -2.97 1.93
C LEU A 35 10.40 -2.43 2.52
N THR A 36 11.53 -2.87 1.98
CA THR A 36 12.87 -2.51 2.45
C THR A 36 13.86 -2.57 1.29
N MET A 37 14.78 -1.60 1.22
CA MET A 37 15.83 -1.59 0.19
C MET A 37 16.78 -2.80 0.27
N TYR A 38 16.76 -3.55 1.36
CA TYR A 38 17.56 -4.79 1.52
C TYR A 38 16.83 -6.05 1.03
N GLY A 39 15.58 -5.92 0.55
CA GLY A 39 14.75 -7.04 0.10
C GLY A 39 15.07 -7.55 -1.31
N LEU A 40 14.33 -8.58 -1.72
CA LEU A 40 14.35 -9.10 -3.08
C LEU A 40 13.70 -8.12 -4.06
N ASN A 41 14.19 -8.06 -5.29
CA ASN A 41 13.70 -7.09 -6.26
C ASN A 41 12.22 -7.32 -6.61
N LEU A 42 11.41 -6.27 -6.52
CA LEU A 42 9.98 -6.32 -6.85
C LEU A 42 9.73 -6.84 -8.26
N THR A 43 10.58 -6.50 -9.24
CA THR A 43 10.44 -6.93 -10.64
C THR A 43 10.47 -8.45 -10.77
N GLU A 44 11.28 -9.13 -9.95
CA GLU A 44 11.39 -10.60 -9.96
C GLU A 44 10.24 -11.26 -9.22
N LYS A 45 9.63 -10.56 -8.25
CA LYS A 45 8.62 -11.09 -7.35
C LYS A 45 7.18 -10.68 -7.66
N VAL A 46 6.97 -9.70 -8.54
CA VAL A 46 5.65 -9.15 -8.83
C VAL A 46 4.64 -10.21 -9.27
N SER A 47 5.04 -11.16 -10.12
CA SER A 47 4.15 -12.23 -10.60
C SER A 47 3.68 -13.14 -9.47
N GLU A 48 4.56 -13.46 -8.51
CA GLU A 48 4.24 -14.26 -7.33
C GLU A 48 3.33 -13.48 -6.39
N LEU A 49 3.66 -12.21 -6.11
CA LEU A 49 2.91 -11.35 -5.20
C LEU A 49 1.50 -11.03 -5.73
N ALA A 50 1.36 -10.80 -7.04
CA ALA A 50 0.07 -10.51 -7.67
C ALA A 50 -0.88 -11.73 -7.70
N GLN A 51 -0.37 -12.94 -7.49
CA GLN A 51 -1.17 -14.16 -7.38
C GLN A 51 -1.66 -14.43 -5.95
N ILE A 52 -1.21 -13.64 -4.96
CA ILE A 52 -1.65 -13.79 -3.57
C ILE A 52 -3.13 -13.41 -3.46
N ASN A 53 -3.96 -14.39 -3.13
CA ASN A 53 -5.41 -14.26 -3.00
C ASN A 53 -5.87 -14.15 -1.53
N VAL A 54 -4.96 -13.87 -0.61
CA VAL A 54 -5.23 -13.63 0.82
C VAL A 54 -4.88 -12.19 1.21
N PRO A 55 -5.43 -11.66 2.32
CA PRO A 55 -5.16 -10.29 2.73
C PRO A 55 -3.67 -10.00 2.95
N LEU A 56 -3.19 -8.90 2.36
CA LEU A 56 -1.82 -8.42 2.52
C LEU A 56 -1.72 -7.35 3.61
N LEU A 57 -0.75 -7.51 4.51
CA LEU A 57 -0.27 -6.45 5.39
C LEU A 57 1.06 -5.94 4.84
N VAL A 58 1.07 -4.72 4.32
CA VAL A 58 2.29 -4.08 3.81
C VAL A 58 2.89 -3.21 4.90
N ILE A 59 4.12 -3.52 5.28
CA ILE A 59 4.90 -2.77 6.26
C ILE A 59 5.83 -1.83 5.50
N VAL A 60 5.72 -0.55 5.80
CA VAL A 60 6.65 0.48 5.36
C VAL A 60 7.32 1.10 6.58
N GLY A 61 8.63 1.29 6.49
CA GLY A 61 9.44 1.82 7.58
C GLY A 61 9.77 3.29 7.41
N SER A 62 10.06 3.97 8.52
CA SER A 62 10.77 5.24 8.52
C SER A 62 12.28 5.00 8.69
N GLU A 63 13.01 5.92 9.32
CA GLU A 63 14.47 5.98 9.39
C GLU A 63 15.16 4.69 9.88
N LYS A 64 14.55 3.93 10.81
CA LYS A 64 15.13 2.68 11.31
C LYS A 64 14.06 1.64 11.65
N VAL A 65 14.00 0.59 10.84
CA VAL A 65 13.12 -0.56 11.09
C VAL A 65 13.84 -1.58 11.97
N GLU A 66 13.16 -2.09 12.98
CA GLU A 66 13.69 -3.15 13.84
C GLU A 66 13.92 -4.45 13.07
N GLY A 67 15.02 -5.15 13.38
CA GLY A 67 15.36 -6.45 12.77
C GLY A 67 14.24 -7.50 12.89
N TRP A 68 13.38 -7.38 13.91
CA TRP A 68 12.23 -8.26 14.11
C TRP A 68 11.33 -8.37 12.86
N TYR A 69 11.09 -7.28 12.14
CA TYR A 69 10.22 -7.29 10.96
C TYR A 69 10.80 -8.09 9.80
N TYR A 70 12.13 -8.08 9.62
CA TYR A 70 12.80 -8.86 8.59
C TYR A 70 12.58 -10.36 8.75
N TYR A 71 12.56 -10.84 10.00
CA TYR A 71 12.36 -12.25 10.32
C TYR A 71 10.89 -12.68 10.45
N ASN A 72 9.96 -11.73 10.56
CA ASN A 72 8.53 -12.03 10.77
C ASN A 72 7.64 -11.73 9.55
N ALA A 73 8.15 -10.98 8.57
CA ALA A 73 7.52 -10.84 7.27
C ALA A 73 7.58 -12.15 6.47
N ASP A 74 6.59 -12.40 5.62
CA ASP A 74 6.63 -13.50 4.65
C ASP A 74 7.50 -13.13 3.44
N TYR A 75 7.55 -11.84 3.12
CA TYR A 75 8.37 -11.29 2.04
C TYR A 75 9.09 -10.03 2.49
N ASN A 76 10.39 -9.95 2.21
CA ASN A 76 11.14 -8.70 2.24
C ASN A 76 11.38 -8.26 0.80
N ILE A 77 10.75 -7.16 0.38
CA ILE A 77 10.72 -6.72 -1.02
C ILE A 77 11.35 -5.34 -1.15
N ALA A 78 12.27 -5.21 -2.10
CA ALA A 78 12.87 -3.96 -2.52
C ALA A 78 12.19 -3.49 -3.81
N VAL A 79 11.53 -2.33 -3.75
CA VAL A 79 11.13 -1.59 -4.97
C VAL A 79 12.37 -1.16 -5.74
N SER A 80 13.39 -0.75 -4.99
CA SER A 80 14.75 -0.51 -5.42
C SER A 80 15.68 -0.86 -4.27
N ASN A 81 16.89 -1.33 -4.58
CA ASN A 81 17.93 -1.55 -3.57
C ASN A 81 18.73 -0.26 -3.26
N GLN A 82 18.24 0.89 -3.72
CA GLN A 82 18.76 2.22 -3.37
C GLN A 82 17.87 2.86 -2.28
N PRO A 83 18.44 3.66 -1.37
CA PRO A 83 17.66 4.37 -0.37
C PRO A 83 16.73 5.40 -1.03
N HIS A 84 15.44 5.35 -0.70
CA HIS A 84 14.42 6.29 -1.15
C HIS A 84 13.24 6.33 -0.18
N SER A 85 12.17 7.06 -0.53
CA SER A 85 11.00 7.21 0.31
C SER A 85 10.16 5.93 0.41
N GLU A 86 9.64 5.69 1.60
CA GLU A 86 8.58 4.75 1.93
C GLU A 86 7.28 5.03 1.18
N VAL A 87 6.98 6.30 0.88
CA VAL A 87 5.81 6.71 0.09
C VAL A 87 5.96 6.26 -1.36
N SER A 88 7.13 6.48 -1.97
CA SER A 88 7.40 6.03 -3.33
C SER A 88 7.47 4.50 -3.40
N ALA A 89 8.00 3.84 -2.36
CA ALA A 89 7.99 2.39 -2.27
C ALA A 89 6.57 1.83 -2.28
N LEU A 90 5.68 2.37 -1.44
CA LEU A 90 4.30 1.92 -1.37
C LEU A 90 3.55 2.17 -2.69
N ALA A 91 3.69 3.36 -3.28
CA ALA A 91 3.03 3.71 -4.52
C ALA A 91 3.41 2.77 -5.67
N ILE A 92 4.72 2.55 -5.90
CA ILE A 92 5.20 1.66 -6.97
C ILE A 92 4.83 0.20 -6.66
N PHE A 93 4.90 -0.22 -5.40
CA PHE A 93 4.48 -1.56 -5.02
C PHE A 93 3.01 -1.81 -5.40
N LEU A 94 2.11 -0.90 -5.02
CA LEU A 94 0.68 -1.03 -5.34
C LEU A 94 0.43 -0.97 -6.85
N ASP A 95 1.06 -0.05 -7.58
CA ASP A 95 1.00 0.04 -9.05
C ASP A 95 1.39 -1.26 -9.73
N ARG A 96 2.46 -1.93 -9.28
CA ARG A 96 2.90 -3.21 -9.86
C ARG A 96 1.97 -4.37 -9.54
N ILE A 97 1.32 -4.35 -8.38
CA ILE A 97 0.36 -5.40 -7.98
C ILE A 97 -0.98 -5.23 -8.70
N TYR A 98 -1.49 -4.01 -8.75
CA TYR A 98 -2.79 -3.68 -9.36
C TYR A 98 -2.71 -3.33 -10.84
N LYS A 99 -1.49 -3.24 -11.40
CA LYS A 99 -1.22 -2.95 -12.81
C LYS A 99 -1.80 -1.59 -13.26
N GLY A 100 -1.78 -0.61 -12.36
CA GLY A 100 -2.27 0.75 -12.60
C GLY A 100 -3.79 0.93 -12.52
N GLU A 101 -4.56 -0.14 -12.32
CA GLU A 101 -6.03 -0.06 -12.19
C GLU A 101 -6.45 0.78 -10.98
N GLU A 102 -5.63 0.84 -9.94
CA GLU A 102 -5.89 1.65 -8.75
C GLU A 102 -5.92 3.15 -9.03
N LEU A 103 -5.25 3.62 -10.10
CA LEU A 103 -5.25 5.02 -10.51
C LEU A 103 -6.61 5.46 -11.09
N ASN A 104 -7.46 4.50 -11.47
CA ASN A 104 -8.78 4.75 -12.03
C ASN A 104 -9.90 4.68 -10.98
N ILE A 105 -9.57 4.50 -9.70
CA ILE A 105 -10.57 4.40 -8.63
C ILE A 105 -11.36 5.71 -8.51
N SER A 106 -12.69 5.60 -8.56
CA SER A 106 -13.62 6.67 -8.24
C SER A 106 -14.56 6.20 -7.15
N PHE A 107 -14.70 7.00 -6.09
CA PHE A 107 -15.56 6.67 -4.97
C PHE A 107 -16.98 7.20 -5.20
N SER A 108 -17.98 6.34 -5.06
CA SER A 108 -19.39 6.72 -5.23
C SER A 108 -19.88 7.69 -4.16
N ASP A 109 -19.29 7.63 -2.96
CA ASP A 109 -19.55 8.53 -1.84
C ASP A 109 -18.72 9.84 -1.90
N ALA A 110 -18.01 10.09 -3.01
CA ALA A 110 -17.28 11.33 -3.20
C ALA A 110 -18.21 12.52 -3.47
N ARG A 111 -18.05 13.59 -2.70
CA ARG A 111 -18.71 14.89 -2.91
C ARG A 111 -17.96 15.75 -3.92
N LEU A 112 -16.64 15.64 -4.00
CA LEU A 112 -15.79 16.35 -4.95
C LEU A 112 -15.14 15.37 -5.93
N LEU A 113 -15.10 15.77 -7.21
CA LEU A 113 -14.42 15.03 -8.26
C LEU A 113 -13.57 15.96 -9.10
N ILE A 114 -12.35 15.53 -9.40
CA ILE A 114 -11.50 16.18 -10.40
C ILE A 114 -11.96 15.76 -11.78
N ILE A 115 -12.17 16.74 -12.67
CA ILE A 115 -12.35 16.48 -14.10
C ILE A 115 -10.99 16.71 -14.78
N PRO A 116 -10.35 15.67 -15.34
CA PRO A 116 -9.08 15.82 -16.04
C PRO A 116 -9.20 16.84 -17.18
N LYS A 117 -8.23 17.76 -17.25
CA LYS A 117 -8.12 18.76 -18.32
C LYS A 117 -6.68 18.77 -18.83
N GLU A 118 -6.54 18.97 -20.14
CA GLU A 118 -5.21 19.23 -20.74
C GLU A 118 -4.57 20.48 -20.11
N ARG A 119 -5.38 21.52 -19.84
CA ARG A 119 -4.95 22.79 -19.22
C ARG A 119 -6.05 23.31 -18.30
N GLY A 120 -5.66 23.77 -17.11
CA GLY A 120 -6.58 24.32 -16.09
C GLY A 120 -6.91 23.32 -14.98
N LYS A 121 -7.81 23.74 -14.09
CA LYS A 121 -8.24 22.96 -12.92
C LYS A 121 -9.76 22.99 -12.86
N GLU A 122 -10.40 21.84 -12.91
CA GLU A 122 -11.86 21.73 -12.77
C GLU A 122 -12.19 20.72 -11.67
N VAL A 123 -13.04 21.14 -10.74
CA VAL A 123 -13.55 20.33 -9.63
C VAL A 123 -15.05 20.49 -9.62
N VAL A 124 -15.78 19.38 -9.68
CA VAL A 124 -17.25 19.37 -9.61
C VAL A 124 -17.70 18.85 -8.25
N ARG A 125 -18.79 19.42 -7.73
CA ARG A 125 -19.44 18.94 -6.52
C ARG A 125 -20.66 18.09 -6.90
N ARG A 126 -20.70 16.84 -6.44
CA ARG A 126 -21.91 16.01 -6.49
C ARG A 126 -22.83 16.39 -5.34
N GLU A 127 -24.12 16.51 -5.66
CA GLU A 127 -25.19 16.64 -4.65
C GLU A 127 -25.44 15.30 -3.95
#